data_AF-A0A2V5WMF9-F1
#
_entry.id   AF-A0A2V5WMF9-F1
#
_cell.length_a   1.000
_cell.length_b   1.000
_cell.length_c   1.000
_cell.angle_alpha   90.00
_cell.angle_beta   90.00
_cell.angle_gamma   90.00
#
_symmetry.space_group_name_H-M   'P 1'
#
loop_
_entity.id
_entity.type
_entity.pdbx_description
1 polymer ?
#
loop_
_entity_poly.entity_id
_entity_poly.type
_entity_poly.pdbx_seq_one_letter_code
_entity_poly.pdbx_strand_id
1 'polypeptide(L)'
;MLNNPCRQTIEHLPWRFFYWGGVGILFVWAAWQRFKLPLDLIADPDTWGYLSPALRKLTGGEFGHPHARNFIYPGFVFLLLRVFGDFRAITVAQHFFGLLAGGILLLTWQRVRVFVAHPLIARRVYYALGLLAAGVFLLASDPILFEKQLRPEGVCAFLFSINLYFVIQFSACCFIERRRAASVVYGIAAVFSSILLASAKPSFWLASIVALLPIGIMFFRQGWFREKILLAGGAAASAALLLLPEHFLARNDEASQIFLPATLFVIHADLIRDQIADDLKHNATVPYSREWLGRVRVALSTEIAKSAATGSRVCSTLGFDPDYLKYEKTSIAAQLRRDFGKNVSSLCAFYRFYYWRIWRQRPLLLVRKITRQMRIFYAPTCPAYRQTRSRSLGDEYQRGVTSLSTELYGATLTAYRPATEFINRTKALAQSAPVVQQPAYVRKPLHVLARTYLPLLLIAVPSSVAVLLREKWRRHLGWLAALVVFAYSYNMASCLEVAVVHSLELGRYVTVQLFFTILAQFLALWFILELALEMRSSIKARNA
;
A
#
# COMPACT_ATOMS: atom_id res chain seq x y z
N MET A 1 19.60 -29.76 -42.95
CA MET A 1 20.35 -28.69 -42.26
C MET A 1 20.32 -28.97 -40.76
N LEU A 2 21.40 -29.53 -40.23
CA LEU A 2 21.55 -29.91 -38.82
C LEU A 2 21.75 -28.65 -37.95
N ASN A 3 20.81 -28.37 -37.06
CA ASN A 3 20.94 -27.34 -36.03
C ASN A 3 22.09 -27.71 -35.10
N ASN A 4 23.18 -26.94 -35.16
CA ASN A 4 24.37 -27.20 -34.35
C ASN A 4 24.17 -26.59 -32.94
N PRO A 5 23.99 -27.40 -31.87
CA PRO A 5 23.61 -26.93 -30.54
C PRO A 5 24.70 -26.07 -29.86
N CYS A 6 25.95 -26.18 -30.32
CA CYS A 6 27.09 -25.39 -29.85
C CYS A 6 27.00 -23.91 -30.28
N ARG A 7 26.38 -23.63 -31.44
CA ARG A 7 26.24 -22.25 -31.96
C ARG A 7 25.21 -21.44 -31.17
N GLN A 8 24.15 -22.09 -30.69
CA GLN A 8 23.15 -21.46 -29.83
C GLN A 8 23.69 -21.14 -28.43
N THR A 9 24.63 -21.94 -27.91
CA THR A 9 25.22 -21.70 -26.58
C THR A 9 26.19 -20.51 -26.57
N ILE A 10 26.96 -20.33 -27.65
CA ILE A 10 27.91 -19.22 -27.79
C ILE A 10 27.20 -17.88 -28.02
N GLU A 11 26.09 -17.84 -28.77
CA GLU A 11 25.30 -16.60 -28.97
C GLU A 11 24.44 -16.19 -27.74
N HIS A 12 24.22 -17.10 -26.80
CA HIS A 12 23.46 -16.84 -25.57
C HIS A 12 24.31 -16.28 -24.42
N LEU A 13 25.63 -16.51 -24.43
CA LEU A 13 26.57 -16.02 -23.41
C LEU A 13 26.64 -14.48 -23.34
N PRO A 14 26.79 -13.75 -24.46
CA PRO A 14 26.97 -12.30 -24.45
C PRO A 14 25.73 -11.59 -23.86
N TRP A 15 24.53 -12.01 -24.28
CA TRP A 15 23.30 -11.39 -23.80
C TRP A 15 23.08 -11.59 -22.30
N ARG A 16 23.41 -12.77 -21.76
CA ARG A 16 23.33 -13.01 -20.31
C ARG A 16 24.30 -12.11 -19.55
N PHE A 17 25.51 -11.96 -20.07
CA PHE A 17 26.50 -11.04 -19.50
C PHE A 17 26.00 -9.59 -19.52
N PHE A 18 25.47 -9.11 -20.64
CA PHE A 18 24.89 -7.76 -20.73
C PHE A 18 23.68 -7.56 -19.82
N TYR A 19 22.78 -8.55 -19.72
CA TYR A 19 21.62 -8.46 -18.83
C TYR A 19 22.03 -8.36 -17.36
N TRP A 20 22.89 -9.27 -16.88
CA TRP A 20 23.35 -9.27 -15.50
C TRP A 20 24.26 -8.07 -15.19
N GLY A 21 25.07 -7.62 -16.15
CA GLY A 21 25.80 -6.35 -16.06
C GLY A 21 24.85 -5.16 -15.91
N GLY A 22 23.77 -5.10 -16.71
CA GLY A 22 22.73 -4.08 -16.58
C GLY A 22 21.99 -4.12 -15.24
N VAL A 23 21.69 -5.31 -14.72
CA VAL A 23 21.15 -5.49 -13.36
C VAL A 23 22.14 -4.95 -12.32
N GLY A 24 23.42 -5.34 -12.39
CA GLY A 24 24.45 -4.88 -11.46
C GLY A 24 24.59 -3.35 -11.45
N ILE A 25 24.72 -2.74 -12.63
CA ILE A 25 24.80 -1.27 -12.78
C ILE A 25 23.56 -0.59 -12.20
N LEU A 26 22.36 -1.12 -12.48
CA LEU A 26 21.12 -0.55 -11.97
C LEU A 26 21.08 -0.57 -10.43
N PHE A 27 21.47 -1.67 -9.80
CA PHE A 27 21.46 -1.78 -8.33
C PHE A 27 22.53 -0.92 -7.68
N VAL A 28 23.74 -0.87 -8.25
CA VAL A 28 24.80 0.03 -7.79
C VAL A 28 24.34 1.49 -7.86
N TRP A 29 23.73 1.88 -8.99
CA TRP A 29 23.16 3.22 -9.16
C TRP A 29 22.04 3.49 -8.15
N ALA A 30 21.11 2.55 -7.98
CA ALA A 30 19.98 2.68 -7.06
C ALA A 30 20.43 2.78 -5.60
N ALA A 31 21.49 2.04 -5.22
CA ALA A 31 22.11 2.15 -3.91
C ALA A 31 22.80 3.52 -3.75
N TRP A 32 23.58 3.96 -4.74
CA TRP A 32 24.19 5.29 -4.73
C TRP A 32 23.15 6.41 -4.54
N GLN A 33 22.00 6.35 -5.22
CA GLN A 33 20.94 7.35 -5.08
C GLN A 33 20.33 7.42 -3.67
N ARG A 34 20.31 6.29 -2.94
CA ARG A 34 19.83 6.20 -1.55
C ARG A 34 20.88 6.73 -0.58
N PHE A 35 22.11 6.20 -0.66
CA PHE A 35 23.17 6.47 0.32
C PHE A 35 23.90 7.79 0.12
N LYS A 36 23.75 8.46 -1.03
CA LYS A 36 24.24 9.85 -1.20
C LYS A 36 23.43 10.88 -0.42
N LEU A 37 22.21 10.54 -0.01
CA LEU A 37 21.33 11.43 0.75
C LEU A 37 21.66 11.33 2.25
N PRO A 38 21.34 12.36 3.05
CA PRO A 38 21.46 12.25 4.50
C PRO A 38 20.68 11.06 5.03
N LEU A 39 21.28 10.26 5.90
CA LEU A 39 20.64 9.06 6.46
C LEU A 39 19.71 9.37 7.64
N ASP A 40 19.70 10.61 8.13
CA ASP A 40 18.78 11.03 9.18
C ASP A 40 17.33 10.96 8.71
N LEU A 41 16.50 10.35 9.55
CA LEU A 41 15.08 10.14 9.30
C LEU A 41 14.31 11.46 9.20
N ILE A 42 13.27 11.46 8.38
CA ILE A 42 12.28 12.52 8.31
C ILE A 42 11.18 12.19 9.32
N ALA A 43 11.01 13.07 10.31
CA ALA A 43 9.89 13.03 11.25
C ALA A 43 8.72 13.89 10.76
N ASP A 44 7.51 13.54 11.18
CA ASP A 44 6.27 14.24 10.89
C ASP A 44 5.24 13.96 12.01
N PRO A 45 4.01 14.53 11.95
CA PRO A 45 3.06 14.38 13.05
C PRO A 45 2.65 12.94 13.38
N ASP A 46 2.74 11.99 12.44
CA ASP A 46 2.43 10.58 12.68
C ASP A 46 3.61 9.80 13.29
N THR A 47 4.84 10.33 13.20
CA THR A 47 6.08 9.68 13.67
C THR A 47 5.96 9.21 15.11
N TRP A 48 5.33 10.00 15.97
CA TRP A 48 5.20 9.65 17.39
C TRP A 48 4.44 8.35 17.62
N GLY A 49 3.40 8.07 16.84
CA GLY A 49 2.63 6.84 16.94
C GLY A 49 3.46 5.58 16.64
N TYR A 50 4.54 5.71 15.88
CA TYR A 50 5.46 4.61 15.56
C TYR A 50 6.69 4.57 16.46
N LEU A 51 7.15 5.73 16.94
CA LEU A 51 8.35 5.86 17.75
C LEU A 51 8.11 5.60 19.24
N SER A 52 7.01 6.10 19.78
CA SER A 52 6.74 6.04 21.21
C SER A 52 6.64 4.62 21.81
N PRO A 53 6.10 3.59 21.12
CA PRO A 53 6.14 2.21 21.64
C PRO A 53 7.57 1.73 21.86
N ALA A 54 8.43 2.00 20.87
CA ALA A 54 9.82 1.59 20.88
C ALA A 54 10.60 2.32 21.99
N LEU A 55 10.45 3.63 22.09
CA LEU A 55 11.14 4.42 23.12
C LEU A 55 10.71 4.03 24.52
N ARG A 56 9.41 3.88 24.79
CA ARG A 56 8.92 3.43 26.10
C ARG A 56 9.56 2.12 26.54
N LYS A 57 9.68 1.16 25.62
CA LYS A 57 10.32 -0.12 25.92
C LYS A 57 11.83 -0.01 26.11
N LEU A 58 12.51 0.87 25.36
CA LEU A 58 13.94 1.12 25.50
C LEU A 58 14.30 1.84 26.81
N THR A 59 13.39 2.66 27.34
CA THR A 59 13.57 3.41 28.60
C THR A 59 13.02 2.67 29.82
N GLY A 60 12.78 1.36 29.73
CA GLY A 60 12.38 0.51 30.85
C GLY A 60 10.87 0.36 31.09
N GLY A 61 10.02 1.01 30.29
CA GLY A 61 8.56 0.86 30.35
C GLY A 61 8.02 -0.33 29.54
N GLU A 62 6.70 -0.48 29.57
CA GLU A 62 5.99 -1.46 28.74
C GLU A 62 5.87 -0.99 27.28
N PHE A 63 5.85 -1.97 26.36
CA PHE A 63 5.58 -1.71 24.95
C PHE A 63 4.08 -1.48 24.77
N GLY A 64 3.68 -0.25 24.44
CA GLY A 64 2.26 0.13 24.31
C GLY A 64 1.78 0.33 22.88
N HIS A 65 0.46 0.49 22.70
CA HIS A 65 -0.21 0.82 21.42
C HIS A 65 -0.74 2.27 21.33
N PRO A 66 0.08 3.31 21.50
CA PRO A 66 -0.35 4.68 21.28
C PRO A 66 -0.92 4.84 19.85
N HIS A 67 -2.10 5.44 19.75
CA HIS A 67 -2.75 5.85 18.50
C HIS A 67 -3.13 4.74 17.52
N ALA A 68 -3.53 3.55 18.00
CA ALA A 68 -4.08 2.50 17.14
C ALA A 68 -3.12 1.95 16.06
N ARG A 69 -1.80 2.07 16.30
CA ARG A 69 -0.79 1.54 15.38
C ARG A 69 -0.45 0.10 15.78
N ASN A 70 -0.51 -0.82 14.82
CA ASN A 70 -0.16 -2.22 15.03
C ASN A 70 1.31 -2.39 15.41
N PHE A 71 1.66 -3.43 16.19
CA PHE A 71 2.98 -3.60 16.80
C PHE A 71 4.10 -3.87 15.78
N ILE A 72 3.78 -4.33 14.56
CA ILE A 72 4.77 -4.81 13.60
C ILE A 72 5.82 -3.75 13.25
N TYR A 73 5.42 -2.54 12.82
CA TYR A 73 6.37 -1.49 12.45
C TYR A 73 7.07 -0.85 13.67
N PRO A 74 6.37 -0.51 14.77
CA PRO A 74 7.03 -0.07 16.00
C PRO A 74 7.99 -1.11 16.58
N GLY A 75 7.69 -2.40 16.44
CA GLY A 75 8.56 -3.51 16.85
C GLY A 75 9.82 -3.57 15.99
N PHE A 76 9.70 -3.37 14.68
CA PHE A 76 10.83 -3.20 13.77
C PHE A 76 11.72 -2.01 14.19
N VAL A 77 11.13 -0.85 14.49
CA VAL A 77 11.85 0.34 14.98
C VAL A 77 12.56 0.04 16.31
N PHE A 78 11.87 -0.60 17.25
CA PHE A 78 12.43 -1.02 18.53
C PHE A 78 13.66 -1.92 18.36
N LEU A 79 13.58 -2.95 17.53
CA LEU A 79 14.68 -3.89 17.31
C LEU A 79 15.91 -3.16 16.76
N LEU A 80 15.74 -2.29 15.77
CA LEU A 80 16.87 -1.53 15.21
C LEU A 80 17.49 -0.57 16.23
N LEU A 81 16.66 0.18 16.95
CA LEU A 81 17.18 1.10 17.97
C LEU A 81 17.85 0.35 19.14
N ARG A 82 17.34 -0.81 19.54
CA ARG A 82 17.93 -1.65 20.58
C ARG A 82 19.30 -2.20 20.18
N VAL A 83 19.46 -2.62 18.92
CA VAL A 83 20.68 -3.26 18.44
C VAL A 83 21.75 -2.23 18.10
N PHE A 84 21.39 -1.13 17.43
CA PHE A 84 22.36 -0.18 16.88
C PHE A 84 22.50 1.10 17.69
N GLY A 85 21.51 1.45 18.52
CA GLY A 85 21.54 2.70 19.29
C GLY A 85 21.52 3.98 18.44
N ASP A 86 21.11 3.93 17.16
CA ASP A 86 21.09 5.08 16.25
C ASP A 86 19.87 5.04 15.32
N PHE A 87 19.21 6.18 15.17
CA PHE A 87 18.06 6.37 14.27
C PHE A 87 18.42 6.18 12.79
N ARG A 88 19.67 6.43 12.39
CA ARG A 88 20.13 6.20 11.01
C ARG A 88 20.05 4.73 10.59
N ALA A 89 20.12 3.80 11.55
CA ALA A 89 19.98 2.36 11.27
C ALA A 89 18.62 2.03 10.65
N ILE A 90 17.57 2.78 11.00
CA ILE A 90 16.23 2.61 10.45
C ILE A 90 16.20 2.97 8.97
N THR A 91 16.74 4.13 8.61
CA THR A 91 16.87 4.54 7.21
C THR A 91 17.71 3.56 6.40
N VAL A 92 18.82 3.09 6.95
CA VAL A 92 19.69 2.10 6.30
C VAL A 92 18.92 0.80 6.03
N ALA A 93 18.24 0.26 7.03
CA ALA A 93 17.43 -0.95 6.88
C ALA A 93 16.28 -0.76 5.85
N GLN A 94 15.60 0.39 5.89
CA GLN A 94 14.54 0.73 4.94
C GLN A 94 15.08 0.84 3.50
N HIS A 95 16.26 1.44 3.30
CA HIS A 95 16.94 1.48 2.00
C HIS A 95 17.29 0.08 1.48
N PHE A 96 17.80 -0.80 2.35
CA PHE A 96 18.06 -2.18 1.97
C PHE A 96 16.78 -2.92 1.57
N PHE A 97 15.68 -2.74 2.31
CA PHE A 97 14.39 -3.32 1.92
C PHE A 97 13.87 -2.75 0.60
N GLY A 98 14.05 -1.46 0.33
CA GLY A 98 13.74 -0.85 -0.97
C GLY A 98 14.51 -1.48 -2.14
N LEU A 99 15.81 -1.72 -1.95
CA LEU A 99 16.64 -2.43 -2.95
C LEU A 99 16.19 -3.88 -3.13
N LEU A 100 15.96 -4.61 -2.03
CA LEU A 100 15.45 -5.98 -2.06
C LEU A 100 14.10 -6.07 -2.77
N ALA A 101 13.21 -5.10 -2.58
CA ALA A 101 11.94 -5.03 -3.29
C ALA A 101 12.14 -5.00 -4.81
N GLY A 102 13.11 -4.22 -5.31
CA GLY A 102 13.46 -4.21 -6.74
C GLY A 102 14.03 -5.55 -7.22
N GLY A 103 14.79 -6.25 -6.38
CA GLY A 103 15.30 -7.59 -6.67
C GLY A 103 14.17 -8.61 -6.78
N ILE A 104 13.24 -8.56 -5.84
CA ILE A 104 12.06 -9.42 -5.82
C ILE A 104 11.11 -9.09 -6.98
N LEU A 105 11.02 -7.83 -7.41
CA LEU A 105 10.30 -7.45 -8.64
C LEU A 105 10.87 -8.19 -9.84
N LEU A 106 12.20 -8.19 -10.01
CA LEU A 106 12.84 -8.94 -11.08
C LEU A 106 12.59 -10.44 -10.96
N LEU A 107 12.74 -11.04 -9.77
CA LEU A 107 12.46 -12.46 -9.56
C LEU A 107 11.00 -12.81 -9.89
N THR A 108 10.07 -11.97 -9.45
CA THR A 108 8.64 -12.09 -9.74
C THR A 108 8.40 -12.00 -11.24
N TRP A 109 8.98 -10.99 -11.90
CA TRP A 109 8.90 -10.85 -13.35
C TRP A 109 9.40 -12.10 -14.04
N GLN A 110 10.61 -12.57 -13.73
CA GLN A 110 11.15 -13.80 -14.34
C GLN A 110 10.24 -15.02 -14.13
N ARG A 111 9.59 -15.13 -12.96
CA ARG A 111 8.67 -16.23 -12.64
C ARG A 111 7.38 -16.17 -13.44
N VAL A 112 6.82 -14.99 -13.65
CA VAL A 112 5.55 -14.78 -14.36
C VAL A 112 5.59 -15.30 -15.81
N ARG A 113 6.78 -15.47 -16.40
CA ARG A 113 6.93 -16.07 -17.73
C ARG A 113 6.30 -17.45 -17.86
N VAL A 114 6.23 -18.23 -16.77
CA VAL A 114 5.67 -19.59 -16.78
C VAL A 114 4.16 -19.63 -17.06
N PHE A 115 3.47 -18.49 -16.93
CA PHE A 115 2.03 -18.35 -17.19
C PHE A 115 1.69 -18.25 -18.68
N VAL A 116 2.69 -18.31 -19.56
CA VAL A 116 2.50 -18.39 -21.02
C VAL A 116 3.23 -19.62 -21.53
N ALA A 117 2.47 -20.58 -22.07
CA ALA A 117 3.03 -21.84 -22.58
C ALA A 117 3.92 -21.63 -23.81
N HIS A 118 3.47 -20.80 -24.75
CA HIS A 118 4.15 -20.51 -26.01
C HIS A 118 4.27 -18.99 -26.21
N PRO A 119 5.24 -18.33 -25.54
CA PRO A 119 5.40 -16.89 -25.65
C PRO A 119 5.87 -16.51 -27.06
N LEU A 120 5.15 -15.59 -27.71
CA LEU A 120 5.49 -15.05 -29.03
C LEU A 120 6.53 -13.95 -28.91
N ILE A 121 6.59 -13.27 -27.76
CA ILE A 121 7.60 -12.25 -27.52
C ILE A 121 8.95 -12.91 -27.24
N ALA A 122 9.97 -12.41 -27.95
CA ALA A 122 11.35 -12.83 -27.77
C ALA A 122 11.81 -12.68 -26.30
N ARG A 123 12.50 -13.70 -25.79
CA ARG A 123 12.99 -13.76 -24.40
C ARG A 123 13.82 -12.53 -24.00
N ARG A 124 14.58 -11.95 -24.94
CA ARG A 124 15.40 -10.74 -24.71
C ARG A 124 14.52 -9.52 -24.40
N VAL A 125 13.47 -9.30 -25.20
CA VAL A 125 12.50 -8.20 -25.01
C VAL A 125 11.77 -8.36 -23.68
N TYR A 126 11.36 -9.59 -23.35
CA TYR A 126 10.73 -9.88 -22.07
C TYR A 126 11.60 -9.50 -20.87
N TYR A 127 12.88 -9.89 -20.86
CA TYR A 127 13.80 -9.52 -19.78
C TYR A 127 14.11 -8.02 -19.75
N ALA A 128 14.20 -7.36 -20.91
CA ALA A 128 14.40 -5.92 -20.99
C ALA A 128 13.20 -5.15 -20.39
N LEU A 129 11.96 -5.61 -20.63
CA LEU A 129 10.76 -5.03 -20.00
C LEU A 129 10.81 -5.15 -18.47
N GLY A 130 11.23 -6.30 -17.94
CA GLY A 130 11.41 -6.49 -16.49
C GLY A 130 12.49 -5.58 -15.91
N LEU A 131 13.62 -5.43 -16.61
CA LEU A 131 14.69 -4.53 -16.19
C LEU A 131 14.24 -3.06 -16.23
N LEU A 132 13.45 -2.67 -17.23
CA LEU A 132 12.85 -1.34 -17.30
C LEU A 132 11.89 -1.10 -16.14
N ALA A 133 11.02 -2.06 -15.82
CA ALA A 133 10.11 -1.98 -14.67
C ALA A 133 10.87 -1.80 -13.35
N ALA A 134 11.90 -2.62 -13.12
CA ALA A 134 12.77 -2.50 -11.95
C ALA A 134 13.51 -1.16 -11.92
N GLY A 135 13.99 -0.67 -13.07
CA GLY A 135 14.67 0.61 -13.18
C GLY A 135 13.77 1.79 -12.82
N VAL A 136 12.53 1.80 -13.31
CA VAL A 136 11.54 2.82 -12.96
C VAL A 136 11.29 2.84 -11.45
N PHE A 137 11.11 1.67 -10.83
CA PHE A 137 10.86 1.57 -9.39
C PHE A 137 12.08 2.01 -8.56
N LEU A 138 13.25 1.44 -8.84
CA LEU A 138 14.46 1.62 -8.05
C LEU A 138 15.02 3.05 -8.10
N LEU A 139 14.79 3.77 -9.21
CA LEU A 139 15.28 5.12 -9.45
C LEU A 139 14.24 6.21 -9.17
N ALA A 140 13.00 5.86 -8.86
CA ALA A 140 11.98 6.82 -8.48
C ALA A 140 12.34 7.49 -7.13
N SER A 141 12.24 8.82 -7.07
CA SER A 141 12.59 9.59 -5.87
C SER A 141 11.61 9.37 -4.72
N ASP A 142 10.33 9.14 -4.99
CA ASP A 142 9.32 9.00 -3.95
C ASP A 142 9.49 7.77 -3.06
N PRO A 143 9.69 6.53 -3.60
CA PRO A 143 10.06 5.39 -2.77
C PRO A 143 11.29 5.66 -1.90
N ILE A 144 12.34 6.26 -2.47
CA ILE A 144 13.56 6.62 -1.75
C ILE A 144 13.26 7.60 -0.59
N LEU A 145 12.34 8.55 -0.78
CA LEU A 145 11.92 9.47 0.27
C LEU A 145 11.05 8.79 1.34
N PHE A 146 10.17 7.85 0.97
CA PHE A 146 9.43 7.07 1.96
C PHE A 146 10.34 6.17 2.79
N GLU A 147 11.39 5.62 2.19
CA GLU A 147 12.43 4.86 2.91
C GLU A 147 13.17 5.73 3.95
N LYS A 148 13.06 7.06 3.90
CA LYS A 148 13.59 7.98 4.92
C LYS A 148 12.57 8.42 5.96
N GLN A 149 11.29 8.12 5.79
CA GLN A 149 10.26 8.49 6.77
C GLN A 149 10.19 7.42 7.86
N LEU A 150 9.98 7.85 9.11
CA LEU A 150 9.68 6.92 10.21
C LEU A 150 8.21 6.47 10.14
N ARG A 151 7.88 5.72 9.09
CA ARG A 151 6.55 5.23 8.76
C ARG A 151 6.60 3.85 8.08
N PRO A 152 5.53 3.04 8.18
CA PRO A 152 5.48 1.73 7.53
C PRO A 152 5.63 1.81 6.00
N GLU A 153 5.30 2.95 5.38
CA GLU A 153 5.54 3.23 3.95
C GLU A 153 6.97 2.89 3.50
N GLY A 154 7.97 3.11 4.37
CA GLY A 154 9.38 2.83 4.07
C GLY A 154 9.72 1.35 3.90
N VAL A 155 8.86 0.44 4.38
CA VAL A 155 9.03 -1.02 4.23
C VAL A 155 7.92 -1.67 3.40
N CYS A 156 6.84 -0.95 3.09
CA CYS A 156 5.68 -1.50 2.38
C CYS A 156 6.03 -2.09 1.02
N ALA A 157 6.88 -1.42 0.23
CA ALA A 157 7.27 -1.93 -1.10
C ALA A 157 7.90 -3.33 -1.02
N PHE A 158 8.71 -3.57 0.01
CA PHE A 158 9.31 -4.88 0.29
C PHE A 158 8.27 -5.91 0.69
N LEU A 159 7.42 -5.60 1.67
CA LEU A 159 6.36 -6.50 2.14
C LEU A 159 5.42 -6.91 0.99
N PHE A 160 5.05 -5.95 0.14
CA PHE A 160 4.29 -6.21 -1.07
C PHE A 160 5.01 -7.09 -2.07
N SER A 161 6.29 -6.80 -2.34
CA SER A 161 7.07 -7.56 -3.31
C SER A 161 7.15 -9.03 -2.91
N ILE A 162 7.36 -9.32 -1.62
CA ILE A 162 7.39 -10.68 -1.09
C ILE A 162 6.00 -11.34 -1.19
N ASN A 163 4.94 -10.62 -0.81
CA ASN A 163 3.59 -11.16 -0.86
C ASN A 163 3.19 -11.57 -2.29
N LEU A 164 3.37 -10.66 -3.26
CA LEU A 164 3.08 -10.95 -4.66
C LEU A 164 3.97 -12.06 -5.21
N TYR A 165 5.26 -12.08 -4.86
CA TYR A 165 6.15 -13.17 -5.24
C TYR A 165 5.65 -14.53 -4.73
N PHE A 166 5.28 -14.64 -3.45
CA PHE A 166 4.76 -15.89 -2.90
C PHE A 166 3.42 -16.29 -3.50
N VAL A 167 2.51 -15.35 -3.76
CA VAL A 167 1.22 -15.63 -4.42
C VAL A 167 1.43 -16.11 -5.86
N ILE A 168 2.36 -15.51 -6.59
CA ILE A 168 2.71 -15.92 -7.97
C ILE A 168 3.40 -17.29 -7.96
N GLN A 169 4.32 -17.53 -7.02
CA GLN A 169 4.98 -18.83 -6.84
C GLN A 169 3.98 -19.92 -6.50
N PHE A 170 3.09 -19.65 -5.53
CA PHE A 170 1.98 -20.53 -5.19
C PHE A 170 1.15 -20.85 -6.42
N SER A 171 0.73 -19.82 -7.16
CA SER A 171 -0.15 -19.98 -8.33
C SER A 171 0.53 -20.82 -9.42
N ALA A 172 1.82 -20.56 -9.69
CA ALA A 172 2.60 -21.34 -10.64
C ALA A 172 2.76 -22.81 -10.19
N CYS A 173 3.18 -23.04 -8.95
CA CYS A 173 3.39 -24.39 -8.43
C CYS A 173 2.08 -25.19 -8.33
N CYS A 174 0.99 -24.54 -7.94
CA CYS A 174 -0.31 -25.18 -7.75
C CYS A 174 -0.97 -25.46 -9.10
N PHE A 175 -1.19 -24.41 -9.90
CA PHE A 175 -2.08 -24.49 -11.07
C PHE A 175 -1.38 -24.92 -12.36
N ILE A 176 -0.08 -24.60 -12.52
CA ILE A 176 0.66 -24.87 -13.75
C ILE A 176 1.54 -26.11 -13.57
N GLU A 177 2.43 -26.12 -12.58
CA GLU A 177 3.46 -27.15 -12.42
C GLU A 177 3.01 -28.36 -11.61
N ARG A 178 1.89 -28.24 -10.88
CA ARG A 178 1.32 -29.27 -9.99
C ARG A 178 2.31 -29.80 -8.93
N ARG A 179 3.22 -28.96 -8.45
CA ARG A 179 4.20 -29.28 -7.40
C ARG A 179 3.57 -29.16 -6.02
N ARG A 180 3.08 -30.27 -5.48
CA ARG A 180 2.27 -30.31 -4.24
C ARG A 180 2.96 -29.68 -3.01
N ALA A 181 4.15 -30.19 -2.65
CA ALA A 181 4.88 -29.71 -1.48
C ALA A 181 5.24 -28.22 -1.59
N ALA A 182 5.76 -27.79 -2.74
CA ALA A 182 6.07 -26.39 -3.00
C ALA A 182 4.82 -25.49 -2.92
N SER A 183 3.67 -25.97 -3.39
CA SER A 183 2.40 -25.24 -3.29
C SER A 183 1.99 -25.02 -1.85
N VAL A 184 2.16 -26.02 -0.96
CA VAL A 184 1.86 -25.85 0.47
C VAL A 184 2.80 -24.80 1.09
N VAL A 185 4.10 -24.90 0.85
CA VAL A 185 5.10 -23.98 1.42
C VAL A 185 4.83 -22.54 0.96
N TYR A 186 4.67 -22.31 -0.35
CA TYR A 186 4.38 -20.97 -0.86
C TYR A 186 2.98 -20.48 -0.48
N GLY A 187 2.02 -21.38 -0.29
CA GLY A 187 0.68 -21.04 0.20
C GLY A 187 0.72 -20.52 1.63
N ILE A 188 1.45 -21.20 2.52
CA ILE A 188 1.66 -20.75 3.91
C ILE A 188 2.42 -19.42 3.91
N ALA A 189 3.48 -19.29 3.12
CA ALA A 189 4.25 -18.05 3.01
C ALA A 189 3.41 -16.88 2.44
N ALA A 190 2.51 -17.15 1.50
CA ALA A 190 1.56 -16.16 0.98
C ALA A 190 0.54 -15.73 2.06
N VAL A 191 -0.02 -16.66 2.85
CA VAL A 191 -0.89 -16.32 3.99
C VAL A 191 -0.14 -15.48 5.02
N PHE A 192 1.04 -15.92 5.44
CA PHE A 192 1.88 -15.20 6.41
C PHE A 192 2.19 -13.79 5.93
N SER A 193 2.68 -13.64 4.69
CA SER A 193 3.00 -12.34 4.12
C SER A 193 1.79 -11.43 3.91
N SER A 194 0.60 -11.98 3.59
CA SER A 194 -0.66 -11.22 3.51
C SER A 194 -1.06 -10.66 4.87
N ILE A 195 -1.00 -11.47 5.94
CA ILE A 195 -1.31 -11.03 7.29
C ILE A 195 -0.28 -9.98 7.74
N LEU A 196 1.01 -10.23 7.51
CA LEU A 196 2.09 -9.31 7.85
C LEU A 196 1.92 -7.95 7.17
N LEU A 197 1.57 -7.94 5.88
CA LEU A 197 1.32 -6.73 5.11
C LEU A 197 0.12 -5.94 5.66
N ALA A 198 -1.00 -6.63 5.89
CA ALA A 198 -2.21 -6.04 6.46
C ALA A 198 -1.98 -5.47 7.88
N SER A 199 -1.17 -6.14 8.69
CA SER A 199 -0.77 -5.67 10.02
C SER A 199 0.18 -4.48 9.95
N ALA A 200 1.18 -4.51 9.07
CA ALA A 200 2.14 -3.41 8.92
C ALA A 200 1.50 -2.12 8.40
N LYS A 201 0.55 -2.24 7.46
CA LYS A 201 -0.24 -1.10 6.98
C LYS A 201 -1.70 -1.52 6.76
N PRO A 202 -2.63 -1.10 7.64
CA PRO A 202 -4.03 -1.50 7.56
C PRO A 202 -4.72 -1.20 6.24
N SER A 203 -4.31 -0.17 5.48
CA SER A 203 -4.91 0.20 4.19
C SER A 203 -4.71 -0.84 3.06
N PHE A 204 -4.19 -2.02 3.37
CA PHE A 204 -3.99 -3.14 2.44
C PHE A 204 -4.71 -4.41 2.88
N TRP A 205 -5.69 -4.31 3.78
CA TRP A 205 -6.47 -5.44 4.23
C TRP A 205 -7.26 -6.09 3.09
N LEU A 206 -7.95 -5.28 2.27
CA LEU A 206 -8.68 -5.76 1.09
C LEU A 206 -7.73 -6.34 0.03
N ALA A 207 -6.58 -5.70 -0.18
CA ALA A 207 -5.57 -6.21 -1.11
C ALA A 207 -5.02 -7.57 -0.65
N SER A 208 -4.78 -7.72 0.64
CA SER A 208 -4.35 -8.97 1.27
C SER A 208 -5.40 -10.08 1.12
N ILE A 209 -6.70 -9.75 1.23
CA ILE A 209 -7.78 -10.70 0.93
C ILE A 209 -7.75 -11.13 -0.54
N VAL A 210 -7.62 -10.16 -1.47
CA VAL A 210 -7.52 -10.46 -2.90
C VAL A 210 -6.31 -11.36 -3.19
N ALA A 211 -5.18 -11.13 -2.51
CA ALA A 211 -3.97 -11.94 -2.60
C ALA A 211 -4.22 -13.43 -2.30
N LEU A 212 -5.18 -13.73 -1.42
CA LEU A 212 -5.52 -15.09 -0.99
C LEU A 212 -6.52 -15.78 -1.92
N LEU A 213 -7.07 -15.11 -2.94
CA LEU A 213 -8.02 -15.72 -3.88
C LEU A 213 -7.48 -17.00 -4.54
N PRO A 214 -6.24 -17.07 -5.06
CA PRO A 214 -5.71 -18.31 -5.63
C PRO A 214 -5.68 -19.46 -4.62
N ILE A 215 -5.41 -19.14 -3.34
CA ILE A 215 -5.38 -20.11 -2.26
C ILE A 215 -6.79 -20.60 -1.94
N GLY A 216 -7.78 -19.70 -1.88
CA GLY A 216 -9.19 -20.09 -1.76
C GLY A 216 -9.64 -21.01 -2.90
N ILE A 217 -9.23 -20.73 -4.14
CA ILE A 217 -9.55 -21.55 -5.32
C ILE A 217 -8.97 -22.99 -5.18
N MET A 218 -7.80 -23.15 -4.56
CA MET A 218 -7.20 -24.48 -4.32
C MET A 218 -8.11 -25.39 -3.49
N PHE A 219 -8.91 -24.85 -2.57
CA PHE A 219 -9.81 -25.66 -1.73
C PHE A 219 -10.91 -26.35 -2.53
N PHE A 220 -11.24 -25.88 -3.72
CA PHE A 220 -12.19 -26.54 -4.63
C PHE A 220 -11.56 -27.64 -5.50
N ARG A 221 -10.22 -27.82 -5.48
CA ARG A 221 -9.57 -28.91 -6.25
C ARG A 221 -9.74 -30.26 -5.57
N GLN A 222 -10.02 -31.29 -6.37
CA GLN A 222 -10.10 -32.68 -5.91
C GLN A 222 -8.70 -33.32 -5.76
N GLY A 223 -8.54 -34.26 -4.83
CA GLY A 223 -7.32 -35.08 -4.68
C GLY A 223 -6.14 -34.46 -3.91
N TRP A 224 -6.34 -33.33 -3.23
CA TRP A 224 -5.31 -32.57 -2.49
C TRP A 224 -5.61 -32.44 -0.98
N PHE A 225 -6.23 -33.46 -0.38
CA PHE A 225 -6.75 -33.37 0.99
C PHE A 225 -5.64 -33.09 2.03
N ARG A 226 -4.51 -33.81 1.95
CA ARG A 226 -3.38 -33.62 2.88
C ARG A 226 -2.78 -32.22 2.75
N GLU A 227 -2.61 -31.73 1.54
CA GLU A 227 -2.07 -30.40 1.25
C GLU A 227 -2.99 -29.30 1.79
N LYS A 228 -4.31 -29.48 1.71
CA LYS A 228 -5.29 -28.56 2.29
C LYS A 228 -5.21 -28.51 3.81
N ILE A 229 -5.05 -29.65 4.48
CA ILE A 229 -4.87 -29.70 5.94
C ILE A 229 -3.58 -29.00 6.35
N LEU A 230 -2.45 -29.32 5.70
CA LEU A 230 -1.17 -28.69 6.01
C LEU A 230 -1.20 -27.18 5.78
N LEU A 231 -1.80 -26.75 4.68
CA LEU A 231 -1.99 -25.33 4.37
C LEU A 231 -2.89 -24.65 5.40
N ALA A 232 -4.02 -25.26 5.79
CA ALA A 232 -4.93 -24.71 6.79
C ALA A 232 -4.26 -24.60 8.17
N GLY A 233 -3.52 -25.64 8.58
CA GLY A 233 -2.73 -25.63 9.82
C GLY A 233 -1.64 -24.56 9.81
N GLY A 234 -0.88 -24.44 8.71
CA GLY A 234 0.13 -23.39 8.56
C GLY A 234 -0.45 -21.98 8.48
N ALA A 235 -1.63 -21.82 7.88
CA ALA A 235 -2.37 -20.56 7.87
C ALA A 235 -2.83 -20.16 9.27
N ALA A 236 -3.39 -21.11 10.04
CA ALA A 236 -3.78 -20.89 11.43
C ALA A 236 -2.58 -20.53 12.31
N ALA A 237 -1.44 -21.23 12.16
CA ALA A 237 -0.21 -20.90 12.87
C ALA A 237 0.33 -19.51 12.49
N SER A 238 0.27 -19.14 11.21
CA SER A 238 0.66 -17.79 10.75
C SER A 238 -0.20 -16.70 11.36
N ALA A 239 -1.53 -16.91 11.40
CA ALA A 239 -2.47 -16.00 12.04
C ALA A 239 -2.24 -15.91 13.55
N ALA A 240 -2.03 -17.04 14.22
CA ALA A 240 -1.71 -17.07 15.64
C ALA A 240 -0.45 -16.26 15.96
N LEU A 241 0.62 -16.46 15.19
CA LEU A 241 1.91 -15.80 15.40
C LEU A 241 1.83 -14.26 15.21
N LEU A 242 1.05 -13.79 14.23
CA LEU A 242 1.00 -12.36 13.89
C LEU A 242 -0.14 -11.60 14.57
N LEU A 243 -1.28 -12.24 14.87
CA LEU A 243 -2.48 -11.57 15.38
C LEU A 243 -2.64 -11.70 16.90
N LEU A 244 -2.16 -12.79 17.53
CA LEU A 244 -2.26 -12.92 18.99
C LEU A 244 -1.46 -11.85 19.74
N PRO A 245 -0.19 -11.54 19.38
CA PRO A 245 0.55 -10.50 20.07
C PRO A 245 -0.18 -9.15 20.00
N GLU A 246 -0.68 -8.77 18.83
CA GLU A 246 -1.48 -7.56 18.65
C GLU A 246 -2.72 -7.56 19.55
N HIS A 247 -3.45 -8.69 19.60
CA HIS A 247 -4.65 -8.79 20.44
C HIS A 247 -4.35 -8.53 21.92
N PHE A 248 -3.26 -9.12 22.45
CA PHE A 248 -2.86 -8.92 23.84
C PHE A 248 -2.34 -7.52 24.14
N LEU A 249 -1.66 -6.89 23.18
CA LEU A 249 -1.11 -5.56 23.34
C LEU A 249 -2.17 -4.45 23.15
N ALA A 250 -3.18 -4.65 22.30
CA ALA A 250 -4.23 -3.66 22.01
C ALA A 250 -5.44 -3.71 22.96
N ARG A 251 -5.64 -4.79 23.73
CA ARG A 251 -6.86 -5.02 24.53
C ARG A 251 -7.25 -3.89 25.49
N ASN A 252 -6.27 -3.17 26.02
CA ASN A 252 -6.47 -2.12 27.02
C ASN A 252 -6.27 -0.70 26.48
N ASP A 253 -6.12 -0.53 25.16
CA ASP A 253 -5.91 0.80 24.57
C ASP A 253 -7.20 1.41 24.02
N GLU A 254 -7.73 2.42 24.72
CA GLU A 254 -8.90 3.18 24.29
C GLU A 254 -8.68 3.86 22.92
N ALA A 255 -7.46 4.32 22.63
CA ALA A 255 -7.17 5.01 21.38
C ALA A 255 -7.34 4.07 20.17
N SER A 256 -6.91 2.81 20.31
CA SER A 256 -7.12 1.73 19.33
C SER A 256 -8.59 1.48 19.06
N GLN A 257 -9.43 1.48 20.09
CA GLN A 257 -10.86 1.22 19.95
C GLN A 257 -11.59 2.35 19.22
N ILE A 258 -11.21 3.61 19.47
CA ILE A 258 -11.87 4.80 18.93
C ILE A 258 -11.42 5.14 17.51
N PHE A 259 -10.17 4.82 17.15
CA PHE A 259 -9.56 5.36 15.93
C PHE A 259 -10.35 5.08 14.66
N LEU A 260 -10.71 3.81 14.40
CA LEU A 260 -11.45 3.46 13.18
C LEU A 260 -12.88 4.02 13.20
N PRO A 261 -13.71 3.83 14.25
CA PRO A 261 -15.03 4.45 14.34
C PRO A 261 -15.00 5.97 14.12
N ALA A 262 -14.10 6.68 14.79
CA ALA A 262 -13.97 8.13 14.64
C ALA A 262 -13.55 8.51 13.21
N THR A 263 -12.63 7.78 12.59
CA THR A 263 -12.20 8.02 11.20
C THR A 263 -13.37 7.84 10.23
N LEU A 264 -14.13 6.75 10.36
CA LEU A 264 -15.31 6.50 9.54
C LEU A 264 -16.38 7.58 9.72
N PHE A 265 -16.54 8.10 10.94
CA PHE A 265 -17.45 9.20 11.22
C PHE A 265 -17.00 10.50 10.54
N VAL A 266 -15.76 10.94 10.73
CA VAL A 266 -15.30 12.24 10.19
C VAL A 266 -15.16 12.23 8.67
N ILE A 267 -14.74 11.11 8.07
CA ILE A 267 -14.58 11.00 6.61
C ILE A 267 -15.94 11.05 5.88
N HIS A 268 -17.03 10.71 6.57
CA HIS A 268 -18.39 10.74 6.05
C HIS A 268 -19.28 11.75 6.79
N ALA A 269 -18.65 12.77 7.40
CA ALA A 269 -19.31 13.74 8.26
C ALA A 269 -20.47 14.47 7.58
N ASP A 270 -20.34 14.80 6.30
CA ASP A 270 -21.38 15.44 5.49
C ASP A 270 -22.62 14.53 5.34
N LEU A 271 -22.41 13.27 4.94
CA LEU A 271 -23.49 12.29 4.77
C LEU A 271 -24.15 11.94 6.11
N ILE A 272 -23.36 11.87 7.18
CA ILE A 272 -23.86 11.61 8.53
C ILE A 272 -24.70 12.79 9.03
N ARG A 273 -24.22 14.03 8.88
CA ARG A 273 -24.97 15.24 9.20
C ARG A 273 -26.32 15.23 8.49
N ASP A 274 -26.34 14.94 7.20
CA ASP A 274 -27.55 14.92 6.39
C ASP A 274 -28.48 13.78 6.82
N GLN A 275 -27.94 12.63 7.23
CA GLN A 275 -28.75 11.54 7.78
C GLN A 275 -29.37 11.91 9.14
N ILE A 276 -28.63 12.56 10.03
CA ILE A 276 -29.18 13.05 11.30
C ILE A 276 -30.32 14.05 11.03
N ALA A 277 -30.16 14.93 10.02
CA ALA A 277 -31.20 15.87 9.62
C ALA A 277 -32.49 15.14 9.18
N ASP A 278 -32.36 14.10 8.36
CA ASP A 278 -33.51 13.32 7.90
C ASP A 278 -34.17 12.52 9.03
N ASP A 279 -33.38 11.94 9.94
CA ASP A 279 -33.90 11.24 11.11
C ASP A 279 -34.73 12.16 12.00
N LEU A 280 -34.23 13.39 12.22
CA LEU A 280 -34.94 14.42 12.96
C LEU A 280 -36.18 14.89 12.23
N LYS A 281 -36.15 15.02 10.90
CA LYS A 281 -37.31 15.48 10.11
C LYS A 281 -38.45 14.45 10.10
N HIS A 282 -38.13 13.16 10.00
CA HIS A 282 -39.13 12.10 9.84
C HIS A 282 -39.44 11.36 11.15
N ASN A 283 -39.05 11.90 12.30
CA ASN A 283 -39.27 11.27 13.62
C ASN A 283 -38.76 9.82 13.69
N ALA A 284 -37.61 9.53 13.07
CA ALA A 284 -37.13 8.16 12.97
C ALA A 284 -36.79 7.57 14.35
N THR A 285 -37.14 6.30 14.56
CA THR A 285 -36.78 5.58 15.79
C THR A 285 -35.27 5.30 15.82
N VAL A 286 -34.56 6.03 16.68
CA VAL A 286 -33.11 5.94 16.88
C VAL A 286 -32.80 5.92 18.38
N PRO A 287 -31.67 5.32 18.81
CA PRO A 287 -31.37 5.11 20.24
C PRO A 287 -30.89 6.38 20.96
N TYR A 288 -31.01 7.55 20.33
CA TYR A 288 -30.52 8.83 20.85
C TYR A 288 -31.68 9.84 20.92
N SER A 289 -31.69 10.69 21.96
CA SER A 289 -32.75 11.69 22.11
C SER A 289 -32.73 12.71 20.98
N ARG A 290 -33.91 13.15 20.52
CA ARG A 290 -34.04 14.12 19.43
C ARG A 290 -33.36 15.45 19.75
N GLU A 291 -33.46 15.91 21.00
CA GLU A 291 -32.82 17.15 21.44
C GLU A 291 -31.30 17.07 21.32
N TRP A 292 -30.69 15.97 21.79
CA TRP A 292 -29.25 15.79 21.71
C TRP A 292 -28.78 15.63 20.27
N LEU A 293 -29.48 14.83 19.45
CA LEU A 293 -29.19 14.74 18.01
C LEU A 293 -29.31 16.08 17.29
N GLY A 294 -30.28 16.91 17.68
CA GLY A 294 -30.42 18.28 17.18
C GLY A 294 -29.17 19.12 17.44
N ARG A 295 -28.63 19.07 18.67
CA ARG A 295 -27.39 19.75 19.04
C ARG A 295 -26.19 19.21 18.26
N VAL A 296 -26.05 17.89 18.17
CA VAL A 296 -24.96 17.24 17.41
C VAL A 296 -25.00 17.64 15.94
N ARG A 297 -26.18 17.70 15.31
CA ARG A 297 -26.34 18.13 13.92
C ARG A 297 -25.83 19.56 13.71
N VAL A 298 -26.22 20.48 14.60
CA VAL A 298 -25.81 21.90 14.51
C VAL A 298 -24.30 22.03 14.70
N ALA A 299 -23.75 21.36 15.72
CA ALA A 299 -22.31 21.34 15.99
C ALA A 299 -21.52 20.78 14.80
N LEU A 300 -21.94 19.63 14.25
CA LEU A 300 -21.30 18.99 13.10
C LEU A 300 -21.37 19.90 11.85
N SER A 301 -22.50 20.56 11.62
CA SER A 301 -22.66 21.51 10.50
C SER A 301 -21.69 22.70 10.63
N THR A 302 -21.57 23.23 11.83
CA THR A 302 -20.71 24.38 12.14
C THR A 302 -19.23 24.04 11.96
N GLU A 303 -18.79 22.90 12.51
CA GLU A 303 -17.39 22.47 12.39
C GLU A 303 -17.01 22.10 10.95
N ILE A 304 -17.92 21.50 10.16
CA ILE A 304 -17.72 21.27 8.72
C ILE A 304 -17.49 22.61 8.01
N ALA A 305 -18.39 23.60 8.22
CA ALA A 305 -18.29 24.92 7.58
C ALA A 305 -16.98 25.64 7.96
N LYS A 306 -16.59 25.58 9.24
CA LYS A 306 -15.34 26.17 9.73
C LYS A 306 -14.11 25.53 9.06
N SER A 307 -14.08 24.20 8.97
CA SER A 307 -12.99 23.49 8.30
C SER A 307 -12.90 23.82 6.80
N ALA A 308 -14.05 23.97 6.13
CA ALA A 308 -14.12 24.35 4.72
C ALA A 308 -13.60 25.79 4.49
N ALA A 309 -13.94 26.72 5.38
CA ALA A 309 -13.50 28.12 5.31
C ALA A 309 -11.99 28.29 5.51
N THR A 310 -11.34 27.37 6.23
CA THR A 310 -9.89 27.43 6.49
C THR A 310 -9.06 27.11 5.22
N GLY A 311 -9.70 26.67 4.13
CA GLY A 311 -9.05 26.53 2.82
C GLY A 311 -8.05 25.38 2.71
N SER A 312 -8.07 24.43 3.66
CA SER A 312 -7.21 23.23 3.61
C SER A 312 -7.50 22.43 2.34
N ARG A 313 -6.54 22.45 1.39
CA ARG A 313 -6.66 21.75 0.09
C ARG A 313 -6.40 20.24 0.18
N VAL A 314 -6.11 19.72 1.37
CA VAL A 314 -5.62 18.34 1.55
C VAL A 314 -6.67 17.28 1.17
N CYS A 315 -7.96 17.56 1.43
CA CYS A 315 -9.10 16.71 1.05
C CYS A 315 -10.16 17.50 0.26
N SER A 316 -9.74 18.21 -0.79
CA SER A 316 -10.60 19.10 -1.57
C SER A 316 -11.87 18.43 -2.13
N THR A 317 -11.80 17.14 -2.48
CA THR A 317 -12.95 16.42 -3.01
C THR A 317 -14.03 16.15 -1.96
N LEU A 318 -13.70 16.13 -0.66
CA LEU A 318 -14.70 16.03 0.41
C LEU A 318 -15.38 17.38 0.67
N GLY A 319 -14.72 18.49 0.34
CA GLY A 319 -15.21 19.85 0.58
C GLY A 319 -15.01 20.35 2.01
N PHE A 320 -14.33 19.57 2.85
CA PHE A 320 -14.01 19.89 4.24
C PHE A 320 -12.77 19.09 4.69
N ASP A 321 -12.19 19.44 5.85
CA ASP A 321 -10.99 18.78 6.37
C ASP A 321 -11.35 17.75 7.46
N PRO A 322 -11.24 16.43 7.19
CA PRO A 322 -11.55 15.40 8.17
C PRO A 322 -10.52 15.31 9.30
N ASP A 323 -9.27 15.73 9.08
CA ASP A 323 -8.24 15.73 10.12
C ASP A 323 -8.53 16.83 11.14
N TYR A 324 -8.99 18.00 10.68
CA TYR A 324 -9.52 19.05 11.57
C TYR A 324 -10.64 18.52 12.46
N LEU A 325 -11.64 17.83 11.86
CA LEU A 325 -12.80 17.30 12.60
C LEU A 325 -12.43 16.22 13.63
N LYS A 326 -11.27 15.56 13.46
CA LYS A 326 -10.83 14.45 14.30
C LYS A 326 -9.87 14.88 15.40
N TYR A 327 -8.89 15.70 15.07
CA TYR A 327 -7.75 15.96 15.95
C TYR A 327 -7.84 17.28 16.69
N GLU A 328 -8.60 18.26 16.18
CA GLU A 328 -8.60 19.57 16.83
C GLU A 328 -9.36 19.59 18.15
N LYS A 329 -8.81 20.32 19.13
CA LYS A 329 -9.33 20.35 20.51
C LYS A 329 -10.77 20.87 20.62
N THR A 330 -11.18 21.70 19.67
CA THR A 330 -12.54 22.28 19.59
C THR A 330 -13.45 21.55 18.61
N SER A 331 -12.94 20.54 17.89
CA SER A 331 -13.68 19.83 16.83
C SER A 331 -14.87 19.03 17.35
N ILE A 332 -15.68 18.54 16.41
CA ILE A 332 -16.82 17.66 16.71
C ILE A 332 -16.40 16.37 17.42
N ALA A 333 -15.24 15.79 17.10
CA ALA A 333 -14.75 14.59 17.79
C ALA A 333 -14.43 14.89 19.26
N ALA A 334 -13.81 16.04 19.54
CA ALA A 334 -13.53 16.48 20.91
C ALA A 334 -14.80 16.81 21.69
N GLN A 335 -15.80 17.43 21.04
CA GLN A 335 -17.12 17.70 21.62
C GLN A 335 -17.84 16.42 21.99
N LEU A 336 -17.98 15.47 21.06
CA LEU A 336 -18.61 14.18 21.31
C LEU A 336 -17.87 13.39 22.39
N ARG A 337 -16.54 13.46 22.45
CA ARG A 337 -15.78 12.85 23.54
C ARG A 337 -16.13 13.45 24.92
N ARG A 338 -16.41 14.75 24.99
CA ARG A 338 -16.89 15.39 26.23
C ARG A 338 -18.30 14.94 26.58
N ASP A 339 -19.21 14.90 25.60
CA ASP A 339 -20.61 14.47 25.79
C ASP A 339 -20.73 13.04 26.32
N PHE A 340 -19.92 12.11 25.78
CA PHE A 340 -19.91 10.71 26.22
C PHE A 340 -18.99 10.45 27.43
N GLY A 341 -18.22 11.45 27.87
CA GLY A 341 -17.31 11.36 29.01
C GLY A 341 -16.32 10.19 28.91
N LYS A 342 -16.29 9.34 29.94
CA LYS A 342 -15.44 8.13 29.98
C LYS A 342 -16.05 6.93 29.25
N ASN A 343 -17.26 7.03 28.70
CA ASN A 343 -17.93 5.91 28.05
C ASN A 343 -17.53 5.78 26.57
N VAL A 344 -16.31 5.29 26.36
CA VAL A 344 -15.72 5.05 25.04
C VAL A 344 -16.55 4.07 24.20
N SER A 345 -17.13 3.05 24.83
CA SER A 345 -17.97 2.06 24.13
C SER A 345 -19.20 2.71 23.50
N SER A 346 -19.93 3.54 24.25
CA SER A 346 -21.10 4.26 23.73
C SER A 346 -20.75 5.28 22.66
N LEU A 347 -19.61 5.98 22.78
CA LEU A 347 -19.11 6.87 21.73
C LEU A 347 -18.84 6.10 20.42
N CYS A 348 -18.14 4.97 20.53
CA CYS A 348 -17.87 4.09 19.38
C CYS A 348 -19.16 3.53 18.77
N ALA A 349 -20.14 3.17 19.61
CA ALA A 349 -21.45 2.73 19.16
C ALA A 349 -22.18 3.84 18.36
N PHE A 350 -22.11 5.09 18.81
CA PHE A 350 -22.67 6.24 18.08
C PHE A 350 -22.03 6.42 16.69
N TYR A 351 -20.69 6.42 16.63
CA TYR A 351 -19.97 6.53 15.36
C TYR A 351 -20.34 5.40 14.39
N ARG A 352 -20.32 4.14 14.87
CA ARG A 352 -20.66 2.97 14.05
C ARG A 352 -22.13 2.97 13.63
N PHE A 353 -23.04 3.38 14.52
CA PHE A 353 -24.47 3.44 14.24
C PHE A 353 -24.73 4.35 13.04
N TYR A 354 -24.25 5.60 13.08
CA TYR A 354 -24.49 6.55 11.99
C TYR A 354 -23.74 6.20 10.70
N TYR A 355 -22.53 5.63 10.81
CA TYR A 355 -21.83 5.08 9.63
C TYR A 355 -22.63 3.97 8.94
N TRP A 356 -23.17 3.01 9.68
CA TRP A 356 -24.01 1.96 9.07
C TRP A 356 -25.38 2.48 8.63
N ARG A 357 -25.88 3.51 9.30
CA ARG A 357 -27.15 4.14 8.92
C ARG A 357 -27.06 4.82 7.57
N ILE A 358 -25.97 5.52 7.25
CA ILE A 358 -25.78 6.09 5.90
C ILE A 358 -25.65 5.01 4.81
N TRP A 359 -25.06 3.85 5.12
CA TRP A 359 -25.06 2.71 4.18
C TRP A 359 -26.48 2.21 3.88
N ARG A 360 -27.34 2.15 4.89
CA ARG A 360 -28.73 1.66 4.75
C ARG A 360 -29.64 2.68 4.09
N GLN A 361 -29.54 3.95 4.46
CA GLN A 361 -30.49 4.99 4.09
C GLN A 361 -30.02 5.85 2.92
N ARG A 362 -28.70 5.93 2.67
CA ARG A 362 -28.09 6.75 1.61
C ARG A 362 -27.04 5.99 0.77
N PRO A 363 -27.28 4.74 0.33
CA PRO A 363 -26.26 3.92 -0.34
C PRO A 363 -25.74 4.57 -1.62
N LEU A 364 -26.61 5.20 -2.43
CA LEU A 364 -26.22 5.82 -3.70
C LEU A 364 -25.27 7.02 -3.51
N LEU A 365 -25.51 7.84 -2.48
CA LEU A 365 -24.64 8.98 -2.17
C LEU A 365 -23.26 8.51 -1.68
N LEU A 366 -23.24 7.42 -0.92
CA LEU A 366 -22.00 6.83 -0.46
C LEU A 366 -21.19 6.21 -1.60
N VAL A 367 -21.84 5.46 -2.50
CA VAL A 367 -21.22 4.94 -3.73
C VAL A 367 -20.71 6.09 -4.60
N ARG A 368 -21.44 7.20 -4.69
CA ARG A 368 -20.99 8.41 -5.38
C ARG A 368 -19.72 9.00 -4.75
N LYS A 369 -19.65 9.08 -3.41
CA LYS A 369 -18.44 9.53 -2.68
C LYS A 369 -17.26 8.60 -2.94
N ILE A 370 -17.45 7.29 -2.84
CA ILE A 370 -16.42 6.28 -3.10
C ILE A 370 -15.94 6.39 -4.56
N THR A 371 -16.84 6.50 -5.53
CA THR A 371 -16.51 6.65 -6.95
C THR A 371 -15.69 7.92 -7.20
N ARG A 372 -16.06 9.05 -6.55
CA ARG A 372 -15.29 10.30 -6.62
C ARG A 372 -13.87 10.13 -6.08
N GLN A 373 -13.70 9.39 -4.99
CA GLN A 373 -12.36 9.07 -4.47
C GLN A 373 -11.57 8.18 -5.44
N MET A 374 -12.18 7.11 -5.96
CA MET A 374 -11.54 6.21 -6.92
C MET A 374 -11.05 6.94 -8.18
N ARG A 375 -11.82 7.94 -8.66
CA ARG A 375 -11.44 8.77 -9.83
C ARG A 375 -10.13 9.53 -9.64
N ILE A 376 -9.67 9.77 -8.40
CA ILE A 376 -8.37 10.40 -8.15
C ILE A 376 -7.24 9.49 -8.64
N PHE A 377 -7.29 8.21 -8.28
CA PHE A 377 -6.26 7.24 -8.67
C PHE A 377 -6.33 6.91 -10.18
N TYR A 378 -7.56 6.75 -10.69
CA TYR A 378 -7.82 6.43 -12.11
C TYR A 378 -8.02 7.69 -12.96
N ALA A 379 -7.43 8.82 -12.58
CA ALA A 379 -7.41 10.01 -13.41
C ALA A 379 -6.57 9.77 -14.69
N PRO A 380 -6.74 10.59 -15.75
CA PRO A 380 -5.94 10.49 -16.97
C PRO A 380 -4.43 10.56 -16.73
N THR A 381 -4.01 11.18 -15.63
CA THR A 381 -2.63 11.12 -15.13
C THR A 381 -2.67 10.45 -13.76
N CYS A 382 -2.25 9.17 -13.70
CA CYS A 382 -2.30 8.40 -12.46
C CYS A 382 -1.34 9.01 -11.40
N PRO A 383 -1.83 9.38 -10.21
CA PRO A 383 -1.04 10.05 -9.19
C PRO A 383 -0.04 9.14 -8.45
N ALA A 384 -0.10 7.81 -8.67
CA ALA A 384 0.92 6.88 -8.16
C ALA A 384 2.32 7.20 -8.73
N TYR A 385 2.35 7.68 -9.97
CA TYR A 385 3.54 8.12 -10.69
C TYR A 385 3.75 9.61 -10.50
N ARG A 386 4.09 10.04 -9.29
CA ARG A 386 4.34 11.46 -9.01
C ARG A 386 5.50 11.97 -9.86
N GLN A 387 5.37 13.21 -10.35
CA GLN A 387 6.27 13.80 -11.35
C GLN A 387 7.00 15.03 -10.81
N THR A 388 7.03 15.19 -9.48
CA THR A 388 7.55 16.39 -8.83
C THR A 388 9.02 16.58 -9.18
N ARG A 389 9.34 17.69 -9.84
CA ARG A 389 10.69 17.96 -10.35
C ARG A 389 11.74 17.99 -9.23
N SER A 390 11.35 18.54 -8.08
CA SER A 390 12.24 18.71 -6.93
C SER A 390 11.44 18.68 -5.65
N ARG A 391 12.07 18.21 -4.58
CA ARG A 391 11.53 18.27 -3.22
C ARG A 391 12.61 18.75 -2.27
N SER A 392 12.31 19.83 -1.54
CA SER A 392 13.21 20.36 -0.52
C SER A 392 13.22 19.40 0.66
N LEU A 393 14.38 18.80 0.96
CA LEU A 393 14.52 18.04 2.21
C LEU A 393 14.54 18.97 3.42
N GLY A 394 15.05 20.20 3.27
CA GLY A 394 15.03 21.22 4.32
C GLY A 394 13.61 21.44 4.85
N ASP A 395 12.62 21.57 3.95
CA ASP A 395 11.21 21.79 4.32
C ASP A 395 10.59 20.57 5.02
N GLU A 396 11.04 19.36 4.68
CA GLU A 396 10.61 18.12 5.34
C GLU A 396 11.23 18.02 6.75
N TYR A 397 12.52 18.31 6.89
CA TYR A 397 13.20 18.35 8.19
C TYR A 397 12.66 19.48 9.07
N GLN A 398 12.32 20.65 8.51
CA GLN A 398 11.71 21.76 9.25
C GLN A 398 10.35 21.36 9.83
N ARG A 399 9.51 20.67 9.03
CA ARG A 399 8.26 20.08 9.54
C ARG A 399 8.51 19.03 10.62
N GLY A 400 9.57 18.24 10.49
CA GLY A 400 10.02 17.29 11.49
C GLY A 400 10.42 17.96 12.81
N VAL A 401 11.16 19.07 12.76
CA VAL A 401 11.52 19.86 13.94
C VAL A 401 10.27 20.33 14.68
N THR A 402 9.30 20.92 13.96
CA THR A 402 8.03 21.37 14.56
C THR A 402 7.25 20.21 15.20
N SER A 403 7.27 19.03 14.56
CA SER A 403 6.57 17.85 15.07
C SER A 403 7.22 17.32 16.35
N LEU A 404 8.56 17.25 16.37
CA LEU A 404 9.36 16.74 17.50
C LEU A 404 9.40 17.72 18.68
N SER A 405 9.20 19.02 18.46
CA SER A 405 9.18 20.04 19.51
C SER A 405 7.89 20.08 20.34
N THR A 406 6.92 19.20 20.07
CA THR A 406 5.68 19.14 20.84
C THR A 406 5.97 18.70 22.28
N GLU A 407 5.50 19.48 23.28
CA GLU A 407 5.76 19.25 24.71
C GLU A 407 5.42 17.82 25.18
N LEU A 408 4.38 17.22 24.58
CA LEU A 408 3.93 15.85 24.86
C LEU A 408 5.04 14.79 24.67
N TYR A 409 6.06 15.07 23.87
CA TYR A 409 7.10 14.11 23.49
C TYR A 409 8.43 14.36 24.21
N GLY A 410 8.61 15.54 24.81
CA GLY A 410 9.89 16.04 25.30
C GLY A 410 10.53 15.18 26.39
N ALA A 411 9.75 14.79 27.41
CA ALA A 411 10.27 13.99 28.54
C ALA A 411 10.75 12.60 28.11
N THR A 412 9.98 11.91 27.26
CA THR A 412 10.32 10.56 26.79
C THR A 412 11.47 10.56 25.77
N LEU A 413 11.54 11.57 24.90
CA LEU A 413 12.64 11.72 23.94
C LEU A 413 13.96 12.03 24.65
N THR A 414 13.95 12.89 25.66
CA THR A 414 15.17 13.25 26.40
C THR A 414 15.69 12.12 27.27
N ALA A 415 14.83 11.19 27.71
CA ALA A 415 15.22 9.99 28.44
C ALA A 415 16.05 8.98 27.61
N TYR A 416 16.03 9.08 26.28
CA TYR A 416 16.80 8.21 25.40
C TYR A 416 17.87 9.02 24.65
N ARG A 417 19.13 8.91 25.09
CA ARG A 417 20.26 9.71 24.56
C ARG A 417 20.36 9.73 23.02
N PRO A 418 20.18 8.63 22.28
CA PRO A 418 20.21 8.70 20.81
C PRO A 418 19.10 9.56 20.18
N ALA A 419 17.98 9.78 20.89
CA ALA A 419 16.91 10.64 20.39
C ALA A 419 17.30 12.13 20.45
N THR A 420 18.09 12.56 21.43
CA THR A 420 18.54 13.96 21.52
C THR A 420 19.52 14.29 20.39
N GLU A 421 20.43 13.36 20.07
CA GLU A 421 21.31 13.48 18.90
C GLU A 421 20.51 13.55 17.60
N PHE A 422 19.49 12.70 17.44
CA PHE A 422 18.59 12.74 16.29
C PHE A 422 17.87 14.10 16.14
N ILE A 423 17.36 14.68 17.24
CA ILE A 423 16.72 16.00 17.21
C ILE A 423 17.72 17.08 16.76
N ASN A 424 18.94 17.07 17.29
CA ASN A 424 19.96 18.04 16.94
C ASN A 424 20.37 17.94 15.46
N ARG A 425 20.57 16.73 14.94
CA ARG A 425 20.86 16.51 13.51
C ARG A 425 19.69 16.95 12.62
N THR A 426 18.45 16.69 13.03
CA THR A 426 17.24 17.12 12.32
C THR A 426 17.19 18.65 12.21
N LYS A 427 17.50 19.38 13.29
CA LYS A 427 17.58 20.86 13.29
C LYS A 427 18.66 21.37 12.33
N ALA A 428 19.85 20.76 12.35
CA ALA A 428 20.94 21.14 11.44
C ALA A 428 20.56 20.91 9.96
N LEU A 429 19.89 19.79 9.66
CA LEU A 429 19.45 19.44 8.31
C LEU A 429 18.27 20.30 7.83
N ALA A 430 17.43 20.81 8.73
CA ALA A 430 16.37 21.75 8.34
C ALA A 430 16.92 23.01 7.66
N GLN A 431 18.17 23.40 7.98
CA GLN A 431 18.83 24.57 7.40
C GLN A 431 19.73 24.24 6.21
N SER A 432 20.32 23.04 6.18
CA SER A 432 21.40 22.68 5.24
C SER A 432 21.08 21.54 4.27
N ALA A 433 19.94 20.88 4.41
CA ALA A 433 19.63 19.70 3.61
C ALA A 433 19.43 20.03 2.12
N PRO A 434 19.91 19.18 1.20
CA PRO A 434 19.86 19.44 -0.21
C PRO A 434 18.44 19.32 -0.78
N VAL A 435 18.19 20.01 -1.88
CA VAL A 435 16.99 19.79 -2.69
C VAL A 435 17.17 18.51 -3.51
N VAL A 436 16.29 17.53 -3.29
CA VAL A 436 16.29 16.29 -4.08
C VAL A 436 15.64 16.58 -5.43
N GLN A 437 16.44 16.55 -6.49
CA GLN A 437 15.95 16.69 -7.85
C GLN A 437 15.64 15.33 -8.45
N GLN A 438 14.49 15.22 -9.11
CA GLN A 438 14.14 14.05 -9.91
C GLN A 438 14.64 14.25 -11.35
N PRO A 439 15.64 13.48 -11.79
CA PRO A 439 16.25 13.70 -13.09
C PRO A 439 15.26 13.44 -14.24
N ALA A 440 15.46 14.12 -15.36
CA ALA A 440 14.55 14.07 -16.50
C ALA A 440 14.40 12.64 -17.08
N TYR A 441 15.46 11.83 -17.03
CA TYR A 441 15.45 10.45 -17.52
C TYR A 441 14.62 9.49 -16.63
N VAL A 442 14.30 9.87 -15.39
CA VAL A 442 13.34 9.14 -14.53
C VAL A 442 11.94 9.73 -14.69
N ARG A 443 11.85 11.07 -14.69
CA ARG A 443 10.57 11.80 -14.74
C ARG A 443 9.80 11.54 -16.04
N LYS A 444 10.49 11.51 -17.19
CA LYS A 444 9.85 11.27 -18.50
C LYS A 444 9.18 9.88 -18.56
N PRO A 445 9.86 8.76 -18.22
CA PRO A 445 9.20 7.46 -18.10
C PRO A 445 8.02 7.44 -17.13
N LEU A 446 8.14 8.04 -15.94
CA LEU A 446 7.03 8.10 -14.98
C LEU A 446 5.83 8.87 -15.56
N HIS A 447 6.07 9.95 -16.30
CA HIS A 447 5.01 10.70 -16.96
C HIS A 447 4.28 9.86 -18.03
N VAL A 448 5.03 9.09 -18.82
CA VAL A 448 4.45 8.16 -19.80
C VAL A 448 3.63 7.08 -19.09
N LEU A 449 4.16 6.47 -18.02
CA LEU A 449 3.44 5.47 -17.24
C LEU A 449 2.17 6.04 -16.60
N ALA A 450 2.24 7.27 -16.06
CA ALA A 450 1.09 7.96 -15.49
C ALA A 450 -0.06 8.12 -16.48
N ARG A 451 0.24 8.52 -17.72
CA ARG A 451 -0.75 8.75 -18.79
C ARG A 451 -1.27 7.46 -19.42
N THR A 452 -0.45 6.42 -19.43
CA THR A 452 -0.81 5.14 -20.07
C THR A 452 -1.47 4.15 -19.12
N TYR A 453 -1.48 4.42 -17.80
CA TYR A 453 -2.04 3.49 -16.82
C TYR A 453 -3.52 3.19 -17.08
N LEU A 454 -4.36 4.23 -17.15
CA LEU A 454 -5.80 4.07 -17.38
C LEU A 454 -6.09 3.46 -18.77
N PRO A 455 -5.52 3.96 -19.89
CA PRO A 455 -5.71 3.32 -21.19
C PRO A 455 -5.33 1.83 -21.20
N LEU A 456 -4.19 1.45 -20.61
CA LEU A 456 -3.76 0.06 -20.54
C LEU A 456 -4.71 -0.79 -19.70
N LEU A 457 -5.24 -0.26 -18.60
CA LEU A 457 -6.26 -0.92 -17.79
C LEU A 457 -7.54 -1.17 -18.62
N LEU A 458 -8.05 -0.13 -19.29
CA LEU A 458 -9.27 -0.18 -20.09
C LEU A 458 -9.17 -1.10 -21.31
N ILE A 459 -7.96 -1.35 -21.82
CA ILE A 459 -7.72 -2.33 -22.87
C ILE A 459 -7.52 -3.73 -22.27
N ALA A 460 -6.59 -3.87 -21.33
CA ALA A 460 -6.14 -5.17 -20.85
C ALA A 460 -7.23 -5.94 -20.09
N VAL A 461 -8.05 -5.27 -19.27
CA VAL A 461 -9.08 -5.96 -18.47
C VAL A 461 -10.18 -6.53 -19.39
N PRO A 462 -10.84 -5.76 -20.28
CA PRO A 462 -11.81 -6.32 -21.22
C PRO A 462 -11.21 -7.37 -22.16
N SER A 463 -9.99 -7.15 -22.68
CA SER A 463 -9.31 -8.15 -23.50
C SER A 463 -9.02 -9.44 -22.73
N SER A 464 -8.66 -9.36 -21.45
CA SER A 464 -8.47 -10.53 -20.59
C SER A 464 -9.77 -11.31 -20.41
N VAL A 465 -10.88 -10.62 -20.16
CA VAL A 465 -12.22 -11.25 -20.07
C VAL A 465 -12.57 -11.94 -21.39
N ALA A 466 -12.37 -11.27 -22.53
CA ALA A 466 -12.62 -11.86 -23.85
C ALA A 466 -11.76 -13.10 -24.12
N VAL A 467 -10.48 -13.09 -23.71
CA VAL A 467 -9.58 -14.25 -23.81
C VAL A 467 -10.07 -15.41 -22.93
N LEU A 468 -10.50 -15.14 -21.70
CA LEU A 468 -11.00 -16.16 -20.77
C LEU A 468 -12.33 -16.80 -21.25
N LEU A 469 -13.15 -16.06 -21.99
CA LEU A 469 -14.41 -16.56 -22.56
C LEU A 469 -14.23 -17.38 -23.85
N ARG A 470 -13.10 -17.22 -24.56
CA ARG A 470 -12.85 -17.87 -25.86
C ARG A 470 -11.85 -19.02 -25.72
N GLU A 471 -12.29 -20.25 -25.97
CA GLU A 471 -11.46 -21.45 -25.74
C GLU A 471 -10.11 -21.43 -26.49
N LYS A 472 -10.10 -21.01 -27.76
CA LYS A 472 -8.87 -20.93 -28.58
C LYS A 472 -7.78 -20.10 -27.89
N TRP A 473 -8.15 -18.92 -27.39
CA TRP A 473 -7.21 -17.99 -26.77
C TRP A 473 -6.93 -18.35 -25.31
N ARG A 474 -7.93 -18.87 -24.60
CA ARG A 474 -7.80 -19.33 -23.21
C ARG A 474 -6.71 -20.39 -23.05
N ARG A 475 -6.57 -21.32 -24.00
CA ARG A 475 -5.53 -22.37 -23.94
C ARG A 475 -4.10 -21.81 -23.96
N HIS A 476 -3.88 -20.68 -24.65
CA HIS A 476 -2.55 -20.10 -24.82
C HIS A 476 -2.25 -18.95 -23.83
N LEU A 477 -3.21 -18.04 -23.65
CA LEU A 477 -3.05 -16.80 -22.89
C LEU A 477 -3.93 -16.74 -21.63
N GLY A 478 -4.74 -17.75 -21.34
CA GLY A 478 -5.71 -17.71 -20.23
C GLY A 478 -5.07 -17.49 -18.87
N TRP A 479 -3.92 -18.10 -18.60
CA TRP A 479 -3.19 -17.92 -17.35
C TRP A 479 -2.59 -16.51 -17.21
N LEU A 480 -2.05 -15.95 -18.29
CA LEU A 480 -1.59 -14.57 -18.30
C LEU A 480 -2.75 -13.58 -18.14
N ALA A 481 -3.87 -13.80 -18.83
CA ALA A 481 -5.08 -12.99 -18.70
C ALA A 481 -5.61 -13.00 -17.26
N ALA A 482 -5.68 -14.17 -16.62
CA ALA A 482 -6.07 -14.29 -15.22
C ALA A 482 -5.10 -13.54 -14.29
N LEU A 483 -3.79 -13.61 -14.56
CA LEU A 483 -2.78 -12.89 -13.78
C LEU A 483 -2.90 -11.37 -13.94
N VAL A 484 -3.20 -10.87 -15.13
CA VAL A 484 -3.43 -9.43 -15.38
C VAL A 484 -4.67 -8.94 -14.61
N VAL A 485 -5.78 -9.69 -14.67
CA VAL A 485 -6.99 -9.37 -13.90
C VAL A 485 -6.71 -9.40 -12.40
N PHE A 486 -5.95 -10.38 -11.94
CA PHE A 486 -5.52 -10.48 -10.54
C PHE A 486 -4.69 -9.26 -10.11
N ALA A 487 -3.68 -8.87 -10.89
CA ALA A 487 -2.82 -7.73 -10.59
C ALA A 487 -3.60 -6.41 -10.50
N TYR A 488 -4.54 -6.16 -11.43
CA TYR A 488 -5.42 -4.98 -11.35
C TYR A 488 -6.43 -5.06 -10.22
N SER A 489 -6.97 -6.25 -9.91
CA SER A 489 -7.86 -6.46 -8.75
C SER A 489 -7.16 -6.12 -7.44
N TYR A 490 -5.88 -6.48 -7.31
CA TYR A 490 -5.05 -6.15 -6.15
C TYR A 490 -4.90 -4.63 -5.96
N ASN A 491 -4.64 -3.91 -7.06
CA ASN A 491 -4.58 -2.44 -7.04
C ASN A 491 -5.94 -1.81 -6.70
N MET A 492 -7.00 -2.30 -7.34
CA MET A 492 -8.36 -1.81 -7.12
C MET A 492 -8.81 -2.03 -5.68
N ALA A 493 -8.47 -3.16 -5.06
CA ALA A 493 -8.78 -3.45 -3.66
C ALA A 493 -8.11 -2.45 -2.71
N SER A 494 -6.84 -2.14 -2.92
CA SER A 494 -6.12 -1.12 -2.13
C SER A 494 -6.77 0.27 -2.25
N CYS A 495 -7.11 0.67 -3.48
CA CYS A 495 -7.76 1.96 -3.74
C CYS A 495 -9.17 2.00 -3.14
N LEU A 496 -9.94 0.93 -3.28
CA LEU A 496 -11.31 0.82 -2.76
C LEU A 496 -11.33 0.93 -1.24
N GLU A 497 -10.40 0.25 -0.56
CA GLU A 497 -10.28 0.32 0.89
C GLU A 497 -10.05 1.75 1.37
N VAL A 498 -9.10 2.45 0.76
CA VAL A 498 -8.82 3.86 1.09
C VAL A 498 -9.99 4.75 0.72
N ALA A 499 -10.69 4.51 -0.40
CA ALA A 499 -11.86 5.30 -0.79
C ALA A 499 -13.05 5.14 0.18
N VAL A 500 -13.19 3.95 0.78
CA VAL A 500 -14.20 3.65 1.80
C VAL A 500 -13.79 4.25 3.14
N VAL A 501 -12.58 3.97 3.62
CA VAL A 501 -12.17 4.31 5.00
C VAL A 501 -11.62 5.73 5.12
N HIS A 502 -11.03 6.28 4.06
CA HIS A 502 -10.25 7.52 4.08
C HIS A 502 -10.39 8.32 2.75
N SER A 503 -9.33 9.00 2.34
CA SER A 503 -9.24 9.82 1.12
C SER A 503 -8.00 9.46 0.31
N LEU A 504 -8.16 9.32 -1.00
CA LEU A 504 -7.07 9.09 -1.95
C LEU A 504 -6.33 10.38 -2.33
N GLU A 505 -6.77 11.56 -1.88
CA GLU A 505 -6.03 12.83 -2.07
C GLU A 505 -4.76 12.88 -1.22
N LEU A 506 -4.73 12.12 -0.12
CA LEU A 506 -3.54 11.94 0.68
C LEU A 506 -2.52 11.10 -0.08
N GLY A 507 -1.54 11.79 -0.67
CA GLY A 507 -0.56 11.20 -1.57
C GLY A 507 0.16 9.96 -1.02
N ARG A 508 0.31 9.81 0.29
CA ARG A 508 0.92 8.62 0.89
C ARG A 508 0.17 7.32 0.58
N TYR A 509 -1.16 7.35 0.44
CA TYR A 509 -1.96 6.15 0.12
C TYR A 509 -1.93 5.79 -1.35
N VAL A 510 -1.53 6.73 -2.20
CA VAL A 510 -1.44 6.56 -3.65
C VAL A 510 -0.03 6.21 -4.07
N THR A 511 0.97 6.96 -3.60
CA THR A 511 2.37 6.80 -4.01
C THR A 511 2.98 5.51 -3.46
N VAL A 512 2.54 5.02 -2.29
CA VAL A 512 2.96 3.72 -1.75
C VAL A 512 2.60 2.55 -2.69
N GLN A 513 1.63 2.76 -3.59
CA GLN A 513 1.16 1.76 -4.54
C GLN A 513 2.05 1.61 -5.78
N LEU A 514 3.02 2.52 -5.98
CA LEU A 514 3.85 2.60 -7.19
C LEU A 514 4.42 1.25 -7.62
N PHE A 515 4.91 0.44 -6.66
CA PHE A 515 5.47 -0.88 -6.94
C PHE A 515 4.52 -1.78 -7.73
N PHE A 516 3.30 -2.00 -7.22
CA PHE A 516 2.36 -2.90 -7.87
C PHE A 516 1.63 -2.25 -9.04
N THR A 517 1.51 -0.92 -9.07
CA THR A 517 1.06 -0.18 -10.25
C THR A 517 1.99 -0.42 -11.44
N ILE A 518 3.32 -0.38 -11.22
CA ILE A 518 4.33 -0.72 -12.23
C ILE A 518 4.14 -2.17 -12.66
N LEU A 519 4.10 -3.11 -11.72
CA LEU A 519 3.97 -4.53 -12.06
C LEU A 519 2.69 -4.80 -12.88
N ALA A 520 1.53 -4.31 -12.45
CA ALA A 520 0.27 -4.49 -13.16
C ALA A 520 0.31 -3.89 -14.57
N GLN A 521 0.87 -2.69 -14.72
CA GLN A 521 0.95 -2.02 -16.01
C GLN A 521 1.91 -2.72 -16.99
N PHE A 522 3.06 -3.22 -16.51
CA PHE A 522 3.99 -3.98 -17.34
C PHE A 522 3.44 -5.37 -17.70
N LEU A 523 2.70 -6.02 -16.80
CA LEU A 523 1.98 -7.26 -17.12
C LEU A 523 0.90 -7.02 -18.18
N ALA A 524 0.16 -5.92 -18.06
CA ALA A 524 -0.85 -5.52 -19.05
C ALA A 524 -0.21 -5.24 -20.42
N LEU A 525 0.90 -4.51 -20.44
CA LEU A 525 1.66 -4.25 -21.67
C LEU A 525 2.11 -5.55 -22.32
N TRP A 526 2.70 -6.46 -21.53
CA TRP A 526 3.12 -7.76 -22.04
C TRP A 526 1.95 -8.57 -22.62
N PHE A 527 0.83 -8.65 -21.88
CA PHE A 527 -0.37 -9.35 -22.33
C PHE A 527 -0.94 -8.78 -23.63
N ILE A 528 -1.04 -7.46 -23.75
CA ILE A 528 -1.54 -6.81 -24.97
C ILE A 528 -0.65 -7.13 -26.17
N LEU A 529 0.68 -7.12 -25.97
CA LEU A 529 1.62 -7.45 -27.04
C LEU A 529 1.52 -8.92 -27.48
N GLU A 530 1.43 -9.87 -26.54
CA GLU A 530 1.22 -11.29 -26.85
C GLU A 530 -0.10 -11.50 -27.60
N LEU A 531 -1.19 -10.87 -27.13
CA LEU A 531 -2.50 -10.96 -27.76
C LEU A 531 -2.49 -10.39 -29.20
N ALA A 532 -1.85 -9.25 -29.42
CA ALA A 532 -1.74 -8.64 -30.74
C ALA A 532 -0.97 -9.53 -31.73
N LEU A 533 0.11 -10.18 -31.26
CA LEU A 533 0.88 -11.13 -32.08
C LEU A 533 0.07 -12.39 -32.41
N GLU A 534 -0.68 -12.93 -31.45
CA GLU A 534 -1.56 -14.10 -31.62
C GLU A 534 -2.73 -13.81 -32.59
N MET A 535 -3.28 -12.60 -32.55
CA MET A 535 -4.28 -12.15 -33.52
C MET A 535 -3.68 -12.05 -34.92
N ARG A 536 -2.47 -11.49 -35.05
CA ARG A 536 -1.79 -11.34 -36.34
C ARG A 536 -1.43 -12.70 -36.97
N SER A 537 -0.96 -13.67 -36.17
CA SER A 537 -0.66 -15.01 -36.66
C SER A 537 -1.94 -15.73 -37.12
N SER A 538 -3.04 -15.59 -36.37
CA SER A 538 -4.35 -16.16 -36.72
C SER A 538 -4.92 -15.58 -38.02
N ILE A 539 -4.73 -14.28 -38.28
CA ILE A 539 -5.17 -13.65 -39.54
C ILE A 539 -4.35 -14.16 -40.72
N LYS A 540 -3.02 -14.21 -40.58
CA LYS A 540 -2.14 -14.75 -41.63
C LYS A 540 -2.49 -16.19 -41.98
N ALA A 541 -2.79 -17.03 -40.99
CA ALA A 541 -3.17 -18.43 -41.20
C ALA A 541 -4.58 -18.62 -41.79
N ARG A 542 -5.43 -17.57 -41.83
CA ARG A 542 -6.73 -17.61 -42.52
C ARG A 542 -6.66 -17.14 -43.97
N ASN A 543 -5.64 -16.34 -44.29
CA ASN A 543 -5.45 -15.74 -45.62
C ASN A 543 -4.43 -16.51 -46.48
N ALA A 544 -3.74 -17.48 -45.88
CA ALA A 544 -2.91 -18.48 -46.55
C ALA A 544 -3.70 -19.79 -46.59
#